data_AF-A0A2D6YAQ3-F1
#
_entry.id   AF-A0A2D6YAQ3-F1
#
_cell.length_a   1.000
_cell.length_b   1.000
_cell.length_c   1.000
_cell.angle_alpha   90.00
_cell.angle_beta   90.00
_cell.angle_gamma   90.00
#
_symmetry.space_group_name_H-M   'P 1'
#
loop_
_entity.id
_entity.type
_entity.pdbx_description
1 polymer ?
#
loop_
_entity_poly.entity_id
_entity_poly.type
_entity_poly.pdbx_seq_one_letter_code
_entity_poly.pdbx_strand_id
1 'polypeptide(L)'
;MKPIQLRRGQEGQSTSFRQAHVLVVYRSDVSLHHITWRATAGAVEDETLIADAIAWLVGDPELVDIEQTTSYHGSPIHLITGVCKKKQQSLKSLARIGTDNLVKLSSQLEQRFDQNNTLHFRIDIHAFIDGDIVIAQTGQQSTIKCQTKVEVYPGQDSFEQCRKVLEEAMKKVETTDLKNLNGDSTNKSE
;
A
#
# COMPACT_ATOMS: atom_id res chain seq x y z
N MET A 1 43.56 -55.71 52.81
CA MET A 1 42.97 -54.42 53.25
C MET A 1 42.56 -53.64 52.00
N LYS A 2 41.35 -53.04 52.02
CA LYS A 2 40.53 -52.58 50.88
C LYS A 2 40.96 -51.21 50.30
N PRO A 3 40.57 -50.86 49.06
CA PRO A 3 40.95 -49.62 48.37
C PRO A 3 40.08 -48.42 48.76
N ILE A 4 40.62 -47.20 48.63
CA ILE A 4 39.90 -45.94 48.84
C ILE A 4 39.55 -45.31 47.50
N GLN A 5 38.26 -45.08 47.29
CA GLN A 5 37.62 -44.50 46.11
C GLN A 5 37.59 -42.97 46.18
N LEU A 6 37.80 -42.33 45.02
CA LEU A 6 37.49 -40.92 44.77
C LEU A 6 35.97 -40.67 44.76
N ARG A 7 35.52 -39.56 45.36
CA ARG A 7 34.24 -38.90 45.00
C ARG A 7 34.38 -37.38 44.94
N ARG A 8 33.75 -36.85 43.88
CA ARG A 8 33.58 -35.46 43.45
C ARG A 8 32.62 -34.65 44.35
N GLY A 9 32.85 -33.34 44.38
CA GLY A 9 31.85 -32.26 44.53
C GLY A 9 32.53 -30.96 44.08
N GLN A 10 32.34 -30.51 42.83
CA GLN A 10 31.36 -29.50 42.36
C GLN A 10 31.52 -28.14 43.06
N GLU A 11 32.13 -27.15 42.41
CA GLU A 11 31.60 -26.26 41.35
C GLU A 11 30.91 -25.02 41.92
N GLY A 12 31.28 -23.84 41.40
CA GLY A 12 30.43 -22.64 41.53
C GLY A 12 31.18 -21.32 41.63
N GLN A 13 31.66 -20.80 40.50
CA GLN A 13 31.53 -19.38 40.16
C GLN A 13 31.91 -19.18 38.68
N SER A 14 30.94 -19.45 37.81
CA SER A 14 30.94 -18.93 36.44
C SER A 14 30.35 -17.53 36.50
N THR A 15 31.17 -16.53 36.26
CA THR A 15 30.76 -15.15 36.04
C THR A 15 29.94 -15.07 34.76
N SER A 16 28.62 -14.92 34.93
CA SER A 16 27.68 -14.70 33.83
C SER A 16 27.92 -13.32 33.24
N PHE A 17 28.57 -13.29 32.06
CA PHE A 17 28.61 -12.11 31.21
C PHE A 17 27.22 -11.91 30.60
N ARG A 18 26.52 -10.86 31.02
CA ARG A 18 25.24 -10.47 30.42
C ARG A 18 25.49 -9.95 29.01
N GLN A 19 25.10 -10.75 28.02
CA GLN A 19 25.09 -10.37 26.62
C GLN A 19 24.04 -9.28 26.39
N ALA A 20 24.48 -8.07 26.08
CA ALA A 20 23.61 -6.99 25.65
C ALA A 20 23.05 -7.33 24.26
N HIS A 21 21.79 -7.75 24.22
CA HIS A 21 21.03 -7.83 22.97
C HIS A 21 20.76 -6.42 22.48
N VAL A 22 21.54 -5.97 21.50
CA VAL A 22 21.21 -4.80 20.69
C VAL A 22 20.05 -5.21 19.79
N LEU A 23 18.84 -4.78 20.13
CA LEU A 23 17.71 -4.80 19.21
C LEU A 23 18.01 -3.77 18.11
N VAL A 24 18.64 -4.23 17.03
CA VAL A 24 18.67 -3.47 15.77
C VAL A 24 17.24 -3.44 15.26
N VAL A 25 16.54 -2.34 15.55
CA VAL A 25 15.26 -2.05 14.92
C VAL A 25 15.56 -1.79 13.45
N TYR A 26 15.41 -2.82 12.61
CA TYR A 26 15.35 -2.63 11.16
C TYR A 26 14.14 -1.74 10.88
N ARG A 27 14.37 -0.43 10.72
CA ARG A 27 13.39 0.40 10.03
C ARG A 27 13.24 -0.24 8.66
N SER A 28 12.04 -0.68 8.33
CA SER A 28 11.73 -1.04 6.95
C SER A 28 11.94 0.22 6.10
N ASP A 29 13.10 0.30 5.44
CA ASP A 29 13.42 1.29 4.41
C ASP A 29 12.57 1.01 3.14
N VAL A 30 11.27 0.85 3.33
CA VAL A 30 10.30 0.67 2.26
C VAL A 30 9.85 2.05 1.84
N SER A 31 10.29 2.48 0.68
CA SER A 31 10.12 3.84 0.23
C SER A 31 9.18 3.91 -0.96
N LEU A 32 7.95 4.33 -0.68
CA LEU A 32 7.00 4.75 -1.71
C LEU A 32 7.08 6.28 -1.81
N HIS A 33 7.41 6.77 -3.00
CA HIS A 33 7.59 8.19 -3.26
C HIS A 33 6.23 8.89 -3.30
N HIS A 34 5.34 8.44 -4.19
CA HIS A 34 3.98 8.96 -4.31
C HIS A 34 3.08 7.97 -5.05
N ILE A 35 1.78 8.17 -4.92
CA ILE A 35 0.74 7.49 -5.69
C ILE A 35 -0.16 8.52 -6.34
N THR A 36 -0.56 8.26 -7.58
CA THR A 36 -1.42 9.11 -8.39
C THR A 36 -2.55 8.28 -8.96
N TRP A 37 -3.78 8.76 -8.78
CA TRP A 37 -5.01 8.23 -9.35
C TRP A 37 -5.52 9.22 -10.40
N ARG A 38 -5.90 8.73 -11.59
CA ARG A 38 -6.48 9.57 -12.63
C ARG A 38 -7.63 8.87 -13.35
N ALA A 39 -8.69 9.61 -13.59
CA ALA A 39 -9.79 9.20 -14.46
C ALA A 39 -10.18 10.35 -15.39
N THR A 40 -10.84 10.02 -16.47
CA THR A 40 -11.46 11.00 -17.37
C THR A 40 -12.95 10.79 -17.34
N ALA A 41 -13.73 11.84 -17.15
CA ALA A 41 -15.18 11.82 -17.31
C ALA A 41 -15.55 12.48 -18.64
N GLY A 42 -16.25 11.74 -19.49
CA GLY A 42 -16.91 12.27 -20.69
C GLY A 42 -18.22 12.98 -20.38
N ALA A 43 -18.91 13.49 -21.40
CA ALA A 43 -20.17 14.23 -21.26
C ALA A 43 -21.36 13.43 -20.67
N VAL A 44 -21.23 12.11 -20.55
CA VAL A 44 -22.29 11.21 -20.05
C VAL A 44 -21.93 10.63 -18.68
N GLU A 45 -20.67 10.76 -18.26
CA GLU A 45 -20.21 10.29 -16.95
C GLU A 45 -20.40 11.40 -15.91
N ASP A 46 -20.62 11.01 -14.66
CA ASP A 46 -20.73 11.95 -13.54
C ASP A 46 -19.33 12.19 -12.96
N GLU A 47 -18.73 13.35 -13.25
CA GLU A 47 -17.40 13.69 -12.75
C GLU A 47 -17.33 13.78 -11.22
N THR A 48 -18.43 14.15 -10.56
CA THR A 48 -18.45 14.32 -9.09
C THR A 48 -18.38 12.96 -8.41
N LEU A 49 -19.09 11.98 -8.95
CA LEU A 49 -19.08 10.61 -8.45
C LEU A 49 -17.71 9.94 -8.65
N ILE A 50 -17.03 10.21 -9.77
CA ILE A 50 -15.66 9.78 -10.00
C ILE A 50 -14.67 10.49 -9.06
N ALA A 51 -14.89 11.78 -8.79
CA ALA A 51 -14.07 12.54 -7.84
C ALA A 51 -14.21 12.02 -6.41
N ASP A 52 -15.42 11.67 -5.97
CA ASP A 52 -15.66 11.05 -4.66
C ASP A 52 -14.98 9.68 -4.55
N ALA A 53 -15.04 8.87 -5.60
CA ALA A 53 -14.34 7.59 -5.67
C ALA A 53 -12.81 7.77 -5.52
N ILE A 54 -12.24 8.76 -6.23
CA ILE A 54 -10.82 9.09 -6.10
C ILE A 54 -10.50 9.67 -4.72
N ALA A 55 -11.37 10.52 -4.15
CA ALA A 55 -11.24 11.09 -2.81
C ALA A 55 -11.19 10.00 -1.75
N TRP A 56 -11.98 8.94 -1.90
CA TRP A 56 -11.92 7.76 -1.04
C TRP A 56 -10.55 7.06 -1.16
N LEU A 57 -10.05 6.85 -2.38
CA LEU A 57 -8.74 6.21 -2.62
C LEU A 57 -7.59 7.01 -2.00
N VAL A 58 -7.56 8.34 -2.14
CA VAL A 58 -6.51 9.19 -1.53
C VAL A 58 -6.76 9.42 -0.04
N GLY A 59 -8.02 9.38 0.40
CA GLY A 59 -8.45 9.53 1.79
C GLY A 59 -8.59 10.95 2.29
N ASP A 60 -8.62 11.89 1.35
CA ASP A 60 -8.63 13.32 1.61
C ASP A 60 -9.15 14.02 0.35
N PRO A 61 -10.38 14.57 0.35
CA PRO A 61 -10.94 15.22 -0.83
C PRO A 61 -10.13 16.46 -1.26
N GLU A 62 -9.37 17.10 -0.37
CA GLU A 62 -8.52 18.25 -0.72
C GLU A 62 -7.33 17.87 -1.62
N LEU A 63 -7.06 16.57 -1.78
CA LEU A 63 -6.03 16.06 -2.69
C LEU A 63 -6.56 15.74 -4.09
N VAL A 64 -7.85 15.96 -4.33
CA VAL A 64 -8.50 15.71 -5.61
C VAL A 64 -8.69 17.03 -6.36
N ASP A 65 -8.30 17.03 -7.63
CA ASP A 65 -8.44 18.14 -8.56
C ASP A 65 -9.26 17.70 -9.78
N ILE A 66 -10.10 18.60 -10.29
CA ILE A 66 -10.91 18.39 -11.50
C ILE A 66 -10.55 19.49 -12.49
N GLU A 67 -9.92 19.10 -13.60
CA GLU A 67 -9.53 20.00 -14.68
C GLU A 67 -10.39 19.76 -15.92
N GLN A 68 -10.99 20.81 -16.48
CA GLN A 68 -11.66 20.72 -17.78
C GLN A 68 -10.64 20.78 -18.91
N THR A 69 -10.66 19.81 -19.81
CA THR A 69 -9.72 19.71 -20.93
C THR A 69 -10.41 19.12 -22.18
N THR A 70 -9.63 18.86 -23.23
CA THR A 70 -10.12 18.24 -24.46
C THR A 70 -9.52 16.84 -24.64
N SER A 71 -10.36 15.91 -25.06
CA SER A 71 -9.93 14.58 -25.49
C SER A 71 -9.09 14.65 -26.76
N TYR A 72 -8.45 13.53 -27.11
CA TYR A 72 -7.69 13.40 -28.36
C TYR A 72 -8.47 13.80 -29.62
N HIS A 73 -9.80 13.61 -29.62
CA HIS A 73 -10.68 13.98 -30.72
C HIS A 73 -11.37 15.36 -30.53
N GLY A 74 -10.91 16.17 -29.58
CA GLY A 74 -11.39 17.53 -29.35
C GLY A 74 -12.66 17.66 -28.51
N SER A 75 -13.31 16.54 -28.15
CA SER A 75 -14.48 16.57 -27.27
C SER A 75 -14.10 17.04 -25.86
N PRO A 76 -14.89 17.91 -25.22
CA PRO A 76 -14.67 18.29 -23.82
C PRO A 76 -14.71 17.08 -22.90
N ILE A 77 -13.78 17.02 -21.95
CA ILE A 77 -13.71 16.02 -20.89
C ILE A 77 -13.27 16.67 -19.58
N HIS A 78 -13.58 16.04 -18.46
CA HIS A 78 -12.98 16.36 -17.17
C HIS A 78 -11.86 15.37 -16.85
N LEU A 79 -10.68 15.86 -16.50
CA LEU A 79 -9.57 15.08 -15.96
C LEU A 79 -9.62 15.19 -14.44
N ILE A 80 -9.92 14.08 -13.78
CA ILE A 80 -9.97 13.99 -12.32
C ILE A 80 -8.67 13.35 -11.84
N THR A 81 -7.95 14.03 -10.94
CA THR A 81 -6.64 13.60 -10.46
C THR A 81 -6.57 13.65 -8.93
N GLY A 82 -6.16 12.54 -8.31
CA GLY A 82 -5.84 12.47 -6.89
C GLY A 82 -4.38 12.11 -6.65
N VAL A 83 -3.65 12.86 -5.81
CA VAL A 83 -2.21 12.60 -5.58
C VAL A 83 -1.86 12.59 -4.10
N CYS A 84 -1.29 11.48 -3.61
CA CYS A 84 -0.64 11.45 -2.30
C CYS A 84 0.88 11.50 -2.47
N LYS A 85 1.51 12.58 -2.01
CA LYS A 85 2.97 12.80 -2.09
C LYS A 85 3.75 12.33 -0.87
N LYS A 86 3.08 12.12 0.27
CA LYS A 86 3.72 11.72 1.52
C LYS A 86 3.71 10.19 1.62
N LYS A 87 4.88 9.55 1.78
CA LYS A 87 5.06 8.09 1.94
C LYS A 87 3.94 7.41 2.72
N GLN A 88 3.63 7.90 3.94
CA GLN A 88 2.61 7.26 4.78
C GLN A 88 1.20 7.33 4.17
N GLN A 89 0.85 8.45 3.55
CA GLN A 89 -0.45 8.66 2.91
C GLN A 89 -0.55 7.87 1.61
N SER A 90 0.52 7.85 0.81
CA SER A 90 0.59 7.04 -0.41
C SER A 90 0.45 5.56 -0.10
N LEU A 91 1.11 5.07 0.96
CA LEU A 91 1.01 3.67 1.37
C LEU A 91 -0.39 3.33 1.92
N LYS A 92 -1.04 4.26 2.63
CA LYS A 92 -2.43 4.09 3.06
C LYS A 92 -3.38 4.05 1.86
N SER A 93 -3.18 4.95 0.89
CA SER A 93 -3.97 5.00 -0.34
C SER A 93 -3.82 3.72 -1.16
N LEU A 94 -2.60 3.19 -1.30
CA LEU A 94 -2.38 1.89 -1.93
C LEU A 94 -3.06 0.75 -1.16
N ALA A 95 -2.98 0.74 0.17
CA ALA A 95 -3.61 -0.29 1.00
C ALA A 95 -5.13 -0.36 0.84
N ARG A 96 -5.80 0.76 0.51
CA ARG A 96 -7.26 0.82 0.35
C ARG A 96 -7.82 -0.10 -0.73
N ILE A 97 -7.01 -0.56 -1.69
CA ILE A 97 -7.49 -1.49 -2.71
C ILE A 97 -7.76 -2.90 -2.17
N GLY A 98 -7.39 -3.17 -0.91
CA GLY A 98 -7.61 -4.44 -0.25
C GLY A 98 -6.53 -5.49 -0.55
N THR A 99 -6.42 -6.46 0.36
CA THR A 99 -5.36 -7.49 0.34
C THR A 99 -5.40 -8.34 -0.94
N ASP A 100 -6.58 -8.77 -1.40
CA ASP A 100 -6.69 -9.64 -2.58
C ASP A 100 -6.16 -8.97 -3.85
N ASN A 101 -6.46 -7.67 -4.02
CA ASN A 101 -5.93 -6.90 -5.14
C ASN A 101 -4.41 -6.68 -5.01
N LEU A 102 -3.90 -6.43 -3.80
CA LEU A 102 -2.46 -6.30 -3.56
C LEU A 102 -1.70 -7.61 -3.86
N VAL A 103 -2.26 -8.76 -3.47
CA VAL A 103 -1.72 -10.08 -3.81
C VAL A 103 -1.71 -10.28 -5.32
N LYS A 104 -2.82 -9.96 -6.00
CA LYS A 104 -2.92 -10.03 -7.47
C LYS A 104 -1.90 -9.12 -8.18
N LEU A 105 -1.66 -7.92 -7.65
CA LEU A 105 -0.62 -7.03 -8.19
C LEU A 105 0.79 -7.62 -7.98
N SER A 106 1.05 -8.22 -6.81
CA SER A 106 2.34 -8.86 -6.51
C SER A 106 2.63 -10.06 -7.42
N SER A 107 1.61 -10.84 -7.79
CA SER A 107 1.76 -11.96 -8.73
C SER A 107 1.90 -11.51 -10.19
N GLN A 108 1.45 -10.30 -10.52
CA GLN A 108 1.52 -9.72 -11.88
C GLN A 108 2.59 -8.64 -12.02
N LEU A 109 3.54 -8.59 -11.09
CA LEU A 109 4.46 -7.47 -10.95
C LEU A 109 5.29 -7.22 -12.21
N GLU A 110 5.79 -8.27 -12.86
CA GLU A 110 6.58 -8.21 -14.10
C GLU A 110 5.87 -7.50 -15.26
N GLN A 111 4.53 -7.54 -15.29
CA GLN A 111 3.73 -6.94 -16.35
C GLN A 111 3.30 -5.50 -16.02
N ARG A 112 3.39 -5.13 -14.75
CA ARG A 112 2.79 -3.90 -14.21
C ARG A 112 3.82 -2.91 -13.70
N PHE A 113 5.04 -3.35 -13.42
CA PHE A 113 6.13 -2.53 -12.93
C PHE A 113 7.13 -2.24 -14.05
N ASP A 114 7.38 -0.95 -14.29
CA ASP A 114 8.23 -0.51 -15.39
C ASP A 114 9.68 -0.21 -14.95
N GLN A 115 10.53 0.06 -15.93
CA GLN A 115 11.93 0.43 -15.73
C GLN A 115 12.11 1.76 -14.98
N ASN A 116 11.05 2.58 -14.89
CA ASN A 116 11.04 3.81 -14.13
C ASN A 116 10.64 3.57 -12.68
N ASN A 117 10.67 2.34 -12.17
CA ASN A 117 10.25 1.98 -10.83
C ASN A 117 8.80 2.42 -10.52
N THR A 118 7.91 2.35 -11.52
CA THR A 118 6.51 2.73 -11.39
C THR A 118 5.63 1.52 -11.59
N LEU A 119 4.79 1.23 -10.60
CA LEU A 119 3.76 0.20 -10.69
C LEU A 119 2.48 0.83 -11.24
N HIS A 120 1.94 0.22 -12.30
CA HIS A 120 0.77 0.66 -13.04
C HIS A 120 -0.36 -0.37 -12.94
N PHE A 121 -1.56 0.10 -12.61
CA PHE A 121 -2.78 -0.71 -12.71
C PHE A 121 -3.99 0.19 -12.91
N ARG A 122 -5.15 -0.44 -13.12
CA ARG A 122 -6.42 0.24 -13.29
C ARG A 122 -7.46 -0.41 -12.39
N ILE A 123 -8.38 0.39 -11.89
CA ILE A 123 -9.58 -0.08 -11.19
C ILE A 123 -10.78 0.17 -12.11
N ASP A 124 -11.69 -0.79 -12.16
CA ASP A 124 -12.97 -0.66 -12.85
C ASP A 124 -13.85 0.37 -12.13
N ILE A 125 -14.28 1.42 -12.83
CA ILE A 125 -15.08 2.49 -12.22
C ILE A 125 -16.45 1.96 -11.78
N HIS A 126 -17.13 1.17 -12.62
CA HIS A 126 -18.47 0.71 -12.31
C HIS A 126 -18.50 -0.22 -11.11
N ALA A 127 -17.59 -1.21 -11.08
CA ALA A 127 -17.45 -2.08 -9.91
C ALA A 127 -17.17 -1.26 -8.64
N PHE A 128 -16.31 -0.24 -8.74
CA PHE A 128 -15.94 0.55 -7.57
C PHE A 128 -17.10 1.39 -7.04
N ILE A 129 -17.93 1.94 -7.93
CA ILE A 129 -19.17 2.65 -7.58
C ILE A 129 -20.16 1.71 -6.91
N ASP A 130 -20.23 0.46 -7.39
CA ASP A 130 -21.06 -0.60 -6.80
C ASP A 130 -20.50 -1.13 -5.45
N GLY A 131 -19.35 -0.61 -5.01
CA GLY A 131 -18.72 -0.91 -3.72
C GLY A 131 -17.56 -1.92 -3.79
N ASP A 132 -17.23 -2.42 -4.97
CA ASP A 132 -16.21 -3.44 -5.19
C ASP A 132 -14.96 -2.90 -5.89
N ILE A 133 -13.79 -3.08 -5.29
CA ILE A 133 -12.53 -2.70 -5.95
C ILE A 133 -12.05 -3.87 -6.80
N VAL A 134 -12.09 -3.71 -8.12
CA VAL A 134 -11.64 -4.73 -9.07
C VAL A 134 -10.50 -4.21 -9.94
N ILE A 135 -9.35 -4.89 -9.93
CA ILE A 135 -8.27 -4.61 -10.89
C ILE A 135 -8.76 -4.92 -12.31
N ALA A 136 -8.89 -3.86 -13.10
CA ALA A 136 -9.40 -3.89 -14.47
C ALA A 136 -8.47 -4.69 -15.40
N GLN A 137 -9.09 -5.34 -16.38
CA GLN A 137 -8.40 -6.03 -17.46
C GLN A 137 -8.03 -5.06 -18.59
N THR A 138 -7.10 -5.47 -19.44
CA THR A 138 -6.71 -4.68 -20.62
C THR A 138 -7.92 -4.49 -21.55
N GLY A 139 -8.18 -3.25 -21.97
CA GLY A 139 -9.24 -2.91 -22.92
C GLY A 139 -10.54 -2.39 -22.29
N GLN A 140 -10.71 -2.48 -20.97
CA GLN A 140 -11.83 -1.80 -20.30
C GLN A 140 -11.67 -0.28 -20.40
N GLN A 141 -12.75 0.41 -20.78
CA GLN A 141 -12.73 1.84 -21.11
C GLN A 141 -12.89 2.74 -19.88
N SER A 142 -13.92 2.54 -19.07
CA SER A 142 -14.16 3.35 -17.86
C SER A 142 -13.35 2.80 -16.68
N THR A 143 -12.20 3.43 -16.42
CA THR A 143 -11.25 2.98 -15.39
C THR A 143 -10.56 4.15 -14.69
N ILE A 144 -10.22 3.97 -13.42
CA ILE A 144 -9.28 4.85 -12.71
C ILE A 144 -7.88 4.26 -12.89
N LYS A 145 -6.98 5.03 -13.51
CA LYS A 145 -5.57 4.69 -13.68
C LYS A 145 -4.80 4.99 -12.40
N CYS A 146 -4.06 4.01 -11.91
CA CYS A 146 -3.13 4.15 -10.80
C CYS A 146 -1.68 4.11 -11.29
N GLN A 147 -0.87 5.03 -10.78
CA GLN A 147 0.58 5.02 -10.91
C GLN A 147 1.18 5.21 -9.53
N THR A 148 2.02 4.27 -9.09
CA THR A 148 2.69 4.36 -7.80
C THR A 148 4.20 4.27 -8.00
N LYS A 149 4.92 5.33 -7.61
CA LYS A 149 6.36 5.47 -7.80
C LYS A 149 7.10 4.92 -6.59
N VAL A 150 7.87 3.87 -6.79
CA VAL A 150 8.73 3.26 -5.77
C VAL A 150 10.08 3.96 -5.78
N GLU A 151 10.60 4.33 -4.61
CA GLU A 151 11.98 4.80 -4.50
C GLU A 151 12.89 3.57 -4.45
N VAL A 152 13.90 3.57 -5.31
CA VAL A 152 14.92 2.53 -5.39
C VAL A 152 16.27 3.24 -5.36
N TYR A 153 17.08 2.94 -4.37
CA TYR A 153 18.40 3.53 -4.19
C TYR A 153 19.49 2.71 -4.90
N PRO A 154 20.65 3.31 -5.23
CA PRO A 154 21.74 2.59 -5.86
C PRO A 154 22.11 1.31 -5.12
N GLY A 155 22.23 0.19 -5.84
CA GLY A 155 22.54 -1.12 -5.29
C GLY A 155 21.33 -1.92 -4.79
N GLN A 156 20.11 -1.39 -4.89
CA GLN A 156 18.89 -2.14 -4.58
C GLN A 156 18.26 -2.76 -5.84
N ASP A 157 17.61 -3.90 -5.68
CA ASP A 157 16.79 -4.50 -6.73
C ASP A 157 15.39 -3.84 -6.77
N SER A 158 15.01 -3.31 -7.93
CA SER A 158 13.75 -2.58 -8.08
C SER A 158 12.50 -3.43 -7.83
N PHE A 159 12.52 -4.69 -8.26
CA PHE A 159 11.39 -5.60 -8.09
C PHE A 159 11.21 -5.97 -6.61
N GLU A 160 12.30 -6.26 -5.92
CA GLU A 160 12.30 -6.52 -4.48
C GLU A 160 11.76 -5.33 -3.70
N GLN A 161 12.15 -4.10 -4.05
CA GLN A 161 11.60 -2.90 -3.41
C GLN A 161 10.09 -2.75 -3.66
N CYS A 162 9.62 -3.00 -4.89
CA CYS A 162 8.19 -2.95 -5.17
C CYS A 162 7.40 -4.04 -4.40
N ARG A 163 7.95 -5.27 -4.30
CA ARG A 163 7.35 -6.34 -3.47
C ARG A 163 7.23 -5.92 -2.01
N LYS A 164 8.29 -5.33 -1.44
CA LYS A 164 8.26 -4.79 -0.06
C LYS A 164 7.20 -3.70 0.11
N VAL A 165 7.02 -2.81 -0.86
CA VAL A 165 5.94 -1.81 -0.83
C VAL A 165 4.56 -2.46 -0.79
N LEU A 166 4.31 -3.49 -1.61
CA LEU A 166 3.04 -4.22 -1.62
C LEU A 166 2.83 -4.99 -0.30
N GLU A 167 3.85 -5.61 0.25
CA GLU A 167 3.80 -6.29 1.56
C GLU A 167 3.47 -5.32 2.70
N GLU A 168 4.09 -4.15 2.74
CA GLU A 168 3.78 -3.13 3.73
C GLU A 168 2.36 -2.56 3.54
N ALA A 169 1.87 -2.47 2.31
CA ALA A 169 0.49 -2.09 2.06
C ALA A 169 -0.49 -3.15 2.61
N MET A 170 -0.20 -4.44 2.42
CA MET A 170 -1.02 -5.54 2.95
C MET A 170 -1.11 -5.50 4.48
N LYS A 171 0.02 -5.31 5.18
CA LYS A 171 0.05 -5.16 6.66
C LYS A 171 -0.80 -3.98 7.16
N LYS A 172 -0.95 -2.93 6.34
CA LYS A 172 -1.79 -1.77 6.70
C LYS A 172 -3.29 -2.05 6.58
N VAL A 173 -3.70 -2.95 5.69
CA VAL A 173 -5.10 -3.38 5.60
C VAL A 173 -5.52 -4.03 6.92
N GLU A 174 -4.75 -5.03 7.36
CA GLU A 174 -4.98 -5.77 8.61
C GLU A 174 -5.06 -4.83 9.84
N THR A 175 -4.19 -3.81 9.89
CA THR A 175 -4.19 -2.82 10.98
C THR A 175 -5.45 -1.94 10.96
N THR A 176 -6.01 -1.67 9.78
CA THR A 176 -7.23 -0.86 9.63
C THR A 176 -8.45 -1.66 10.06
N ASP A 177 -8.53 -2.93 9.67
CA ASP A 177 -9.60 -3.85 10.08
C ASP A 177 -9.65 -4.05 11.60
N LEU A 178 -8.48 -4.24 12.23
CA LEU A 178 -8.37 -4.35 13.69
C LEU A 178 -8.79 -3.08 14.44
N LYS A 179 -8.57 -1.89 13.87
CA LYS A 179 -9.02 -0.63 14.48
C LYS A 179 -10.51 -0.43 14.36
N ASN A 180 -11.09 -0.82 13.23
CA ASN A 180 -12.53 -0.73 13.01
C ASN A 180 -13.29 -1.69 13.95
N LEU A 181 -12.75 -2.88 14.23
CA LEU A 181 -13.33 -3.84 15.20
C LEU A 181 -13.27 -3.37 16.66
N ASN A 182 -12.27 -2.58 17.03
CA ASN A 182 -12.10 -2.08 18.41
C ASN A 182 -12.68 -0.67 18.65
N GLY A 183 -13.24 -0.03 17.60
CA GLY A 183 -13.72 1.35 17.63
C GLY A 183 -15.21 1.54 17.94
N ASP A 184 -15.99 0.46 18.08
CA ASP A 184 -17.46 0.52 18.23
C ASP A 184 -17.96 0.49 19.70
N SER A 185 -17.08 0.70 20.69
CA SER A 185 -17.47 0.63 22.11
C SER A 185 -17.58 1.98 22.84
N THR A 186 -17.48 3.13 22.17
CA THR A 186 -17.54 4.42 22.88
C THR A 186 -18.21 5.52 22.07
N ASN A 187 -19.56 5.56 22.12
CA ASN A 187 -20.34 6.74 22.53
C ASN A 187 -21.84 6.55 22.21
N LYS A 188 -22.60 6.08 23.19
CA LYS A 188 -24.01 6.42 23.37
C LYS A 188 -24.19 6.94 24.80
N SER A 189 -24.10 8.26 24.95
CA SER A 189 -24.77 9.01 26.01
C SER A 189 -24.46 10.49 25.81
N GLU A 190 -25.39 11.21 25.19
CA GLU A 190 -25.95 12.48 25.68
C GLU A 190 -27.17 12.86 24.84
#